data_AF-A0A453DMA6-F1
#
_entry.id   AF-A0A453DMA6-F1
#
_cell.length_a   1.000
_cell.length_b   1.000
_cell.length_c   1.000
_cell.angle_alpha   90.00
_cell.angle_beta   90.00
_cell.angle_gamma   90.00
#
_symmetry.space_group_name_H-M   'P 1'
#
loop_
_entity.id
_entity.type
_entity.pdbx_description
1 polymer ?
#
loop_
_entity_poly.entity_id
_entity_poly.type
_entity_poly.pdbx_seq_one_letter_code
_entity_poly.pdbx_strand_id
1 'polypeptide(L)'
;CTLASILQVSAFLAGLFHCRLIKRVLVVAPKTLLTHWTKELSVVGLKHKIRDYSGASVNVRNSELQYAFKEGGILLTTYDIVRNNYKLIRGDFYNGNDEDEDGKLWNYVILDEGHIIKNPSTQRAKSLLEIPCVHRIVISGTPIQNNLKVQIKALRERIKPYFLRRMKSEVFLDTGSADDKKLSKKNELIVWLRLTACQRQLYEAFLNSDLVHSSMQGSPLAAITVLKKICDHPLILTKRAAEGILEGMEGMLDNKDMGMVEKMAMNLADMAHDDQALQVGEEVSCKLIFIMSLLRKLLEEGHHVLIFSQTRKMLNLIQVCSCLLFSACRFFL
;
A
#
# COMPACT_ATOMS: atom_id res chain seq x y z
N CYS A 1 6.94 -6.85 -8.30
CA CYS A 1 8.25 -7.20 -7.68
C CYS A 1 9.18 -6.00 -7.78
N THR A 2 8.97 -5.02 -6.91
CA THR A 2 9.81 -3.81 -6.81
C THR A 2 11.20 -4.11 -6.22
N LEU A 3 11.33 -5.15 -5.39
CA LEU A 3 12.60 -5.59 -4.80
C LEU A 3 13.75 -5.81 -5.82
N ALA A 4 13.46 -6.45 -6.96
CA ALA A 4 14.48 -6.66 -8.00
C ALA A 4 14.91 -5.34 -8.66
N SER A 5 14.00 -4.38 -8.78
CA SER A 5 14.30 -3.03 -9.28
C SER A 5 15.12 -2.23 -8.27
N ILE A 6 14.87 -2.38 -6.97
CA ILE A 6 15.66 -1.73 -5.91
C ILE A 6 17.13 -2.15 -6.01
N LEU A 7 17.42 -3.46 -6.13
CA LEU A 7 18.81 -3.93 -6.26
C LEU A 7 19.47 -3.42 -7.54
N GLN A 8 18.76 -3.42 -8.68
CA GLN A 8 19.29 -2.89 -9.94
C GLN A 8 19.67 -1.42 -9.83
N VAL A 9 18.79 -0.61 -9.24
CA VAL A 9 19.05 0.83 -9.06
C VAL A 9 20.17 1.04 -8.04
N SER A 10 20.20 0.29 -6.93
CA SER A 10 21.30 0.33 -5.96
C SER A 10 22.65 0.02 -6.59
N ALA A 11 22.74 -1.02 -7.42
CA ALA A 11 23.97 -1.39 -8.13
C ALA A 11 24.39 -0.31 -9.15
N PHE A 12 23.43 0.24 -9.88
CA PHE A 12 23.67 1.37 -10.80
C PHE A 12 24.24 2.59 -10.07
N LEU A 13 23.62 2.99 -8.95
CA LEU A 13 24.12 4.09 -8.12
C LEU A 13 25.52 3.80 -7.57
N ALA A 14 25.79 2.56 -7.15
CA ALA A 14 27.10 2.18 -6.63
C ALA A 14 28.20 2.38 -7.66
N GLY A 15 27.96 1.97 -8.91
CA GLY A 15 28.87 2.24 -10.02
C GLY A 15 29.13 3.73 -10.20
N LEU A 16 28.07 4.55 -10.24
CA LEU A 16 28.20 6.01 -10.42
C LEU A 16 28.93 6.70 -9.26
N PHE A 17 28.68 6.30 -8.02
CA PHE A 17 29.38 6.82 -6.86
C PHE A 17 30.86 6.42 -6.84
N HIS A 18 31.18 5.18 -7.20
CA HIS A 18 32.57 4.71 -7.29
C HIS A 18 33.35 5.41 -8.41
N CYS A 19 32.70 5.66 -9.55
CA CYS A 19 33.27 6.45 -10.65
C CYS A 19 33.27 7.97 -10.37
N ARG A 20 32.76 8.42 -9.22
CA ARG A 20 32.63 9.84 -8.83
C ARG A 20 31.86 10.70 -9.85
N LEU A 21 30.94 10.09 -10.59
CA LEU A 21 30.08 10.77 -11.56
C LEU A 21 28.88 11.47 -10.92
N ILE A 22 28.55 11.09 -9.69
CA ILE A 22 27.44 11.67 -8.92
C ILE A 22 27.87 11.99 -7.51
N LYS A 23 27.26 13.02 -6.93
CA LYS A 23 27.47 13.46 -5.56
C LYS A 23 26.23 13.25 -4.69
N ARG A 24 25.03 13.51 -5.21
CA ARG A 24 23.78 13.52 -4.43
C ARG A 24 22.64 12.77 -5.11
N VAL A 25 21.97 11.93 -4.32
CA VAL A 25 20.81 11.15 -4.76
C VAL A 25 19.69 11.27 -3.72
N LEU A 26 18.47 11.52 -4.19
CA LEU A 26 17.27 11.50 -3.38
C LEU A 26 16.46 10.24 -3.71
N VAL A 27 16.13 9.44 -2.70
CA VAL A 27 15.24 8.30 -2.85
C VAL A 27 13.96 8.57 -2.05
N VAL A 28 12.83 8.54 -2.74
CA VAL A 28 11.49 8.71 -2.18
C VAL A 28 10.72 7.41 -2.32
N ALA A 29 10.39 6.79 -1.19
CA ALA A 29 9.68 5.51 -1.18
C ALA A 29 8.67 5.44 -0.01
N PRO A 30 7.70 4.51 -0.04
CA PRO A 30 6.89 4.20 1.14
C PRO A 30 7.76 3.85 2.36
N LYS A 31 7.30 4.21 3.57
CA LYS A 31 8.06 3.99 4.82
C LYS A 31 8.49 2.53 4.99
N THR A 32 7.62 1.60 4.60
CA THR A 32 7.87 0.14 4.64
C THR A 32 8.98 -0.32 3.71
N LEU A 33 9.27 0.41 2.62
CA LEU A 33 10.32 0.08 1.67
C LEU A 33 11.68 0.70 2.01
N LEU A 34 11.74 1.70 2.91
CA LEU A 34 13.01 2.33 3.28
C LEU A 34 13.98 1.35 3.93
N THR A 35 13.50 0.39 4.72
CA THR A 35 14.33 -0.67 5.29
C THR A 35 14.93 -1.57 4.22
N HIS A 36 14.18 -1.86 3.16
CA HIS A 36 14.66 -2.60 2.00
C HIS A 36 15.72 -1.79 1.22
N TRP A 37 15.47 -0.51 0.96
CA TRP A 37 16.45 0.38 0.35
C TRP A 37 17.76 0.43 1.15
N THR A 38 17.69 0.61 2.46
CA THR A 38 18.88 0.62 3.33
C THR A 38 19.64 -0.70 3.25
N LYS A 39 18.94 -1.84 3.24
CA LYS A 39 19.57 -3.17 3.13
C LYS A 39 20.28 -3.33 1.79
N GLU A 40 19.60 -3.08 0.68
CA GLU A 40 20.18 -3.28 -0.67
C GLU A 40 21.33 -2.29 -0.95
N LEU A 41 21.20 -1.03 -0.52
CA LEU A 41 22.28 -0.05 -0.62
C LEU A 41 23.49 -0.45 0.24
N SER A 42 23.27 -1.10 1.37
CA SER A 42 24.35 -1.63 2.20
C SER A 42 25.08 -2.79 1.52
N VAL A 43 24.36 -3.69 0.84
CA VAL A 43 24.93 -4.82 0.10
C VAL A 43 25.88 -4.35 -1.00
N VAL A 44 25.57 -3.25 -1.67
CA VAL A 44 26.41 -2.68 -2.74
C VAL A 44 27.51 -1.73 -2.22
N GLY A 45 27.76 -1.70 -0.91
CA GLY A 45 28.85 -0.92 -0.30
C GLY A 45 28.54 0.55 -0.03
N LEU A 46 27.30 1.01 -0.25
CA LEU A 46 26.91 2.41 -0.09
C LEU A 46 26.42 2.76 1.33
N LYS A 47 26.52 1.84 2.29
CA LYS A 47 26.03 2.01 3.68
C LYS A 47 26.44 3.34 4.31
N HIS A 48 27.70 3.75 4.13
CA HIS A 48 28.26 4.97 4.72
C HIS A 48 27.74 6.27 4.07
N LYS A 49 27.10 6.19 2.89
CA LYS A 49 26.50 7.33 2.17
C LYS A 49 25.01 7.51 2.46
N ILE A 50 24.37 6.55 3.13
CA ILE A 50 22.93 6.58 3.42
C ILE A 50 22.65 7.60 4.53
N ARG A 51 21.66 8.46 4.31
CA ARG A 51 21.19 9.48 5.25
C ARG A 51 19.67 9.34 5.39
N ASP A 52 19.17 9.14 6.61
CA ASP A 52 17.74 8.90 6.85
C ASP A 52 17.01 10.22 7.15
N TYR A 53 16.22 10.70 6.20
CA TYR A 53 15.34 11.85 6.35
C TYR A 53 13.89 11.45 6.66
N SER A 54 13.66 10.22 7.13
CA SER A 54 12.34 9.68 7.47
C SER A 54 12.08 9.50 8.97
N GLY A 55 13.06 9.83 9.82
CA GLY A 55 12.97 9.76 11.27
C GLY A 55 12.01 10.78 11.88
N ALA A 56 11.59 10.54 13.13
CA ALA A 56 10.64 11.42 13.85
C ALA A 56 11.26 12.76 14.28
N SER A 57 12.57 12.79 14.58
CA SER A 57 13.24 14.01 15.05
C SER A 57 13.56 14.96 13.90
N VAL A 58 12.97 16.16 13.94
CA VAL A 58 13.20 17.23 12.96
C VAL A 58 14.68 17.66 12.94
N ASN A 59 15.30 17.76 14.12
CA ASN A 59 16.69 18.20 14.24
C ASN A 59 17.64 17.21 13.57
N VAL A 60 17.46 15.92 13.83
CA VAL A 60 18.26 14.86 13.17
C VAL A 60 18.07 14.93 11.67
N ARG A 61 16.83 14.99 11.19
CA ARG A 61 16.54 15.12 9.76
C ARG A 61 17.25 16.31 9.13
N ASN A 62 17.20 17.49 9.76
CA ASN A 62 17.83 18.68 9.23
C ASN A 62 19.36 18.56 9.19
N SER A 63 19.98 17.96 10.21
CA SER A 63 21.42 17.67 10.21
C SER A 63 21.81 16.70 9.08
N GLU A 64 21.05 15.63 8.88
CA GLU A 64 21.27 14.65 7.80
C GLU A 64 21.14 15.30 6.41
N LEU A 65 20.15 16.19 6.25
CA LEU A 65 19.94 16.94 5.00
C LEU A 65 21.11 17.89 4.73
N GLN A 66 21.53 18.67 5.72
CA GLN A 66 22.67 19.58 5.58
C GLN A 66 23.95 18.81 5.22
N TYR A 67 24.17 17.66 5.85
CA TYR A 67 25.28 16.79 5.52
C TYR A 67 25.21 16.31 4.06
N ALA A 68 24.04 15.84 3.61
CA ALA A 68 23.84 15.40 2.22
C ALA A 68 24.11 16.53 1.20
N PHE A 69 23.77 17.78 1.52
CA PHE A 69 24.08 18.92 0.66
C PHE A 69 25.58 19.27 0.63
N LYS A 70 26.28 19.17 1.77
CA LYS A 70 27.72 19.47 1.90
C LYS A 70 28.61 18.36 1.32
N GLU A 71 28.51 17.16 1.88
CA GLU A 71 29.40 16.02 1.62
C GLU A 71 28.88 15.11 0.50
N GLY A 72 27.60 15.24 0.14
CA GLY A 72 26.95 14.30 -0.76
C GLY A 72 26.40 13.06 -0.05
N GLY A 73 25.83 12.16 -0.85
CA GLY A 73 25.28 10.90 -0.37
C GLY A 73 23.87 10.63 -0.90
N ILE A 74 23.18 9.72 -0.20
CA ILE A 74 21.87 9.20 -0.57
C ILE A 74 20.89 9.54 0.54
N LEU A 75 19.98 10.48 0.26
CA LEU A 75 18.94 10.86 1.20
C LEU A 75 17.72 9.97 1.00
N LEU A 76 17.35 9.21 2.02
CA LEU A 76 16.16 8.37 2.03
C LEU A 76 14.99 9.11 2.70
N THR A 77 13.86 9.21 2.03
CA THR A 77 12.68 9.89 2.58
C THR A 77 11.36 9.29 2.09
N THR A 78 10.24 9.79 2.64
CA THR A 78 8.89 9.36 2.28
C THR A 78 8.13 10.45 1.53
N TYR A 79 7.12 10.04 0.77
CA TYR A 79 6.24 10.95 0.04
C TYR A 79 5.55 12.01 0.92
N ASP A 80 5.17 11.65 2.14
CA ASP A 80 4.51 12.59 3.07
C ASP A 80 5.49 13.63 3.62
N ILE A 81 6.75 13.26 3.85
CA ILE A 81 7.78 14.21 4.27
C ILE A 81 8.11 15.17 3.13
N VAL A 82 8.25 14.66 1.90
CA VAL A 82 8.47 15.54 0.74
C VAL A 82 7.32 16.53 0.58
N ARG A 83 6.06 16.08 0.71
CA ARG A 83 4.88 16.97 0.63
C ARG A 83 5.01 18.19 1.55
N ASN A 84 5.48 17.98 2.78
CA ASN A 84 5.52 19.02 3.82
C ASN A 84 6.85 19.80 3.86
N ASN A 85 7.95 19.18 3.43
CA ASN A 85 9.32 19.70 3.58
C ASN A 85 10.06 19.91 2.24
N TYR A 86 9.37 19.89 1.09
CA TYR A 86 10.01 19.99 -0.23
C TYR A 86 10.91 21.24 -0.39
N LYS A 87 10.55 22.39 0.21
CA LYS A 87 11.37 23.61 0.16
C LYS A 87 12.78 23.39 0.74
N LEU A 88 12.86 22.65 1.85
CA LEU A 88 14.15 22.27 2.42
C LEU A 88 14.88 21.28 1.50
N ILE A 89 14.18 20.24 1.02
CA ILE A 89 14.78 19.21 0.15
C ILE A 89 15.24 19.80 -1.20
N ARG A 90 14.62 20.89 -1.66
CA ARG A 90 15.01 21.67 -2.83
C ARG A 90 16.35 22.39 -2.64
N GLY A 91 16.79 22.57 -1.40
CA GLY A 91 18.03 23.26 -1.07
C GLY A 91 17.89 24.78 -0.96
N ASP A 92 16.68 25.30 -0.71
CA ASP A 92 16.43 26.74 -0.58
C ASP A 92 17.24 27.38 0.57
N PHE A 93 17.60 26.59 1.58
CA PHE A 93 18.44 27.02 2.70
C PHE A 93 19.95 27.00 2.41
N TYR A 94 20.37 26.33 1.32
CA TYR A 94 21.78 26.05 1.04
C TYR A 94 22.38 27.16 0.17
N ASN A 95 23.10 28.09 0.79
CA ASN A 95 23.93 29.07 0.10
C ASN A 95 25.33 28.47 -0.07
N GLY A 96 25.49 27.55 -1.03
CA GLY A 96 26.82 27.10 -1.44
C GLY A 96 27.59 28.26 -2.06
N ASN A 97 28.93 28.23 -1.97
CA ASN A 97 29.78 29.26 -2.57
C ASN A 97 29.51 29.34 -4.09
N ASP A 98 29.42 30.57 -4.62
CA ASP A 98 28.85 30.97 -5.92
C ASP A 98 29.59 30.46 -7.18
N GLU A 99 30.46 29.45 -7.08
CA GLU A 99 31.25 28.94 -8.23
C GLU A 99 30.61 27.74 -8.95
N ASP A 100 29.71 26.99 -8.29
CA ASP A 100 28.98 25.86 -8.89
C ASP A 100 27.47 26.15 -8.96
N GLU A 101 26.94 26.54 -10.13
CA GLU A 101 25.48 26.66 -10.38
C GLU A 101 24.72 25.36 -10.02
N ASP A 102 25.40 24.21 -10.05
CA ASP A 102 24.86 22.90 -9.70
C ASP A 102 24.84 22.58 -8.20
N GLY A 103 25.28 23.53 -7.36
CA GLY A 103 25.41 23.39 -5.91
C GLY A 103 24.12 22.97 -5.18
N LYS A 104 22.94 23.13 -5.80
CA LYS A 104 21.64 22.71 -5.24
C LYS A 104 21.00 21.49 -5.93
N LEU A 105 21.53 21.04 -7.06
CA LEU A 105 20.91 19.98 -7.87
C LEU A 105 21.13 18.57 -7.28
N TRP A 106 20.07 17.76 -7.34
CA TRP A 106 20.16 16.31 -7.13
C TRP A 106 20.59 15.65 -8.44
N ASN A 107 21.65 14.83 -8.46
CA ASN A 107 22.03 14.12 -9.68
C ASN A 107 20.93 13.14 -10.08
N TYR A 108 20.38 12.42 -9.10
CA TYR A 108 19.27 11.51 -9.30
C TYR A 108 18.17 11.71 -8.26
N VAL A 109 16.92 11.69 -8.73
CA VAL A 109 15.72 11.54 -7.90
C VAL A 109 15.05 10.23 -8.27
N ILE A 110 14.99 9.29 -7.32
CA ILE A 110 14.39 7.97 -7.49
C ILE A 110 13.05 7.94 -6.75
N LEU A 111 11.98 7.64 -7.47
CA LEU A 111 10.62 7.58 -6.96
C LEU A 111 10.13 6.13 -7.02
N ASP A 112 10.09 5.47 -5.87
CA ASP A 112 9.61 4.09 -5.76
C ASP A 112 8.10 4.04 -5.54
N GLU A 113 7.43 3.03 -6.08
CA GLU A 113 5.97 2.95 -6.16
C GLU A 113 5.32 4.15 -6.85
N GLY A 114 5.78 4.46 -8.07
CA GLY A 114 5.34 5.64 -8.85
C GLY A 114 3.83 5.79 -9.11
N HIS A 115 3.02 4.76 -8.83
CA HIS A 115 1.56 4.87 -8.85
C HIS A 115 1.03 5.86 -7.80
N ILE A 116 1.81 6.16 -6.74
CA ILE A 116 1.50 7.15 -5.70
C ILE A 116 1.38 8.57 -6.29
N ILE A 117 2.15 8.88 -7.33
CA ILE A 117 2.20 10.21 -7.97
C ILE A 117 1.48 10.26 -9.32
N LYS A 118 0.58 9.30 -9.58
CA LYS A 118 -0.14 9.18 -10.86
C LYS A 118 -0.94 10.42 -11.26
N ASN A 119 -1.36 11.22 -10.28
CA ASN A 119 -2.13 12.45 -10.50
C ASN A 119 -1.23 13.69 -10.27
N PRO A 120 -0.80 14.38 -11.34
CA PRO A 120 0.06 15.56 -11.26
C PRO A 120 -0.57 16.74 -10.51
N SER A 121 -1.91 16.79 -10.39
CA SER A 121 -2.58 17.89 -9.68
C SER A 121 -2.46 17.80 -8.17
N THR A 122 -2.09 16.62 -7.63
CA THR A 122 -1.92 16.42 -6.20
C THR A 122 -0.73 17.21 -5.65
N GLN A 123 -0.84 17.71 -4.41
CA GLN A 123 0.25 18.44 -3.75
C GLN A 123 1.54 17.62 -3.70
N ARG A 124 1.45 16.30 -3.45
CA ARG A 124 2.60 15.39 -3.43
C ARG A 124 3.35 15.41 -4.77
N ALA A 125 2.63 15.32 -5.89
CA ALA A 125 3.24 15.33 -7.22
C ALA A 125 3.85 16.70 -7.55
N LYS A 126 3.16 17.79 -7.25
CA LYS A 126 3.67 19.16 -7.44
C LYS A 126 4.96 19.40 -6.65
N SER A 127 4.95 19.10 -5.35
CA SER A 127 6.11 19.23 -4.47
C SER A 127 7.32 18.41 -4.96
N LEU A 128 7.10 17.21 -5.53
CA LEU A 128 8.18 16.41 -6.11
C LEU A 128 8.70 16.96 -7.43
N LEU A 129 7.82 17.52 -8.25
CA LEU A 129 8.20 18.13 -9.54
C LEU A 129 9.08 19.36 -9.34
N GLU A 130 8.86 20.13 -8.28
CA GLU A 130 9.65 21.31 -7.92
C GLU A 130 11.06 20.99 -7.39
N ILE A 131 11.36 19.74 -7.03
CA ILE A 131 12.71 19.36 -6.60
C ILE A 131 13.63 19.27 -7.82
N PRO A 132 14.69 20.10 -7.90
CA PRO A 132 15.56 20.18 -9.06
C PRO A 132 16.45 18.93 -9.13
N CYS A 133 16.49 18.30 -10.30
CA CYS A 133 17.35 17.14 -10.52
C CYS A 133 17.80 17.00 -11.97
N VAL A 134 18.98 16.41 -12.16
CA VAL A 134 19.52 16.09 -13.50
C VAL A 134 18.76 14.92 -14.12
N HIS A 135 18.58 13.83 -13.35
CA HIS A 135 17.87 12.64 -13.79
C HIS A 135 16.80 12.23 -12.79
N ARG A 136 15.65 11.77 -13.32
CA ARG A 136 14.55 11.26 -12.51
C ARG A 136 14.17 9.85 -12.95
N ILE A 137 14.21 8.91 -12.01
CA ILE A 137 13.88 7.50 -12.22
C ILE A 137 12.61 7.19 -11.44
N VAL A 138 11.62 6.59 -12.10
CA VAL A 138 10.38 6.14 -11.46
C VAL A 138 10.33 4.62 -11.51
N ILE A 139 10.26 3.98 -10.35
CA ILE A 139 10.10 2.54 -10.19
C ILE A 139 8.63 2.27 -9.89
N SER A 140 8.01 1.35 -10.62
CA SER A 140 6.65 0.93 -10.31
C SER A 140 6.40 -0.53 -10.68
N GLY A 141 5.78 -1.27 -9.76
CA GLY A 141 5.36 -2.65 -10.00
C GLY A 141 4.10 -2.76 -10.87
N THR A 142 3.32 -1.69 -10.99
CA THR A 142 2.10 -1.63 -11.79
C THR A 142 2.25 -0.56 -12.87
N PRO A 143 1.88 -0.83 -14.13
CA PRO A 143 1.81 0.23 -15.12
C PRO A 143 0.80 1.28 -14.64
N ILE A 144 1.15 2.57 -14.74
CA ILE A 144 0.27 3.68 -14.38
C ILE A 144 -1.04 3.52 -15.16
N GLN A 145 -2.10 3.05 -14.48
CA GLN A 145 -3.42 2.86 -15.05
C GLN A 145 -4.08 4.23 -15.21
N ASN A 146 -3.90 4.85 -16.37
CA ASN A 146 -4.72 5.99 -16.79
C ASN A 146 -5.80 5.48 -17.75
N ASN A 147 -7.08 5.78 -17.45
CA ASN A 147 -8.25 5.28 -18.18
C ASN A 147 -8.48 5.91 -19.57
N LEU A 148 -7.50 6.62 -20.13
CA LEU A 148 -7.63 7.32 -21.42
C LEU A 148 -6.90 6.55 -22.54
N LYS A 149 -7.53 5.50 -23.07
CA LYS A 149 -6.92 4.56 -24.02
C LYS A 149 -6.33 5.19 -25.31
N VAL A 150 -6.83 6.34 -25.76
CA VAL A 150 -6.44 6.92 -27.07
C VAL A 150 -5.23 7.87 -26.96
N GLN A 151 -5.23 8.82 -26.01
CA GLN A 151 -4.13 9.79 -25.85
C GLN A 151 -2.85 9.15 -25.29
N ILE A 152 -2.97 8.02 -24.58
CA ILE A 152 -1.84 7.29 -24.03
C ILE A 152 -1.04 6.57 -25.13
N LYS A 153 -1.61 6.17 -26.28
CA LYS A 153 -0.85 5.39 -27.28
C LYS A 153 0.32 6.18 -27.85
N ALA A 154 0.10 7.44 -28.24
CA ALA A 154 1.14 8.32 -28.76
C ALA A 154 2.20 8.64 -27.70
N LEU A 155 1.77 8.95 -26.46
CA LEU A 155 2.68 9.17 -25.35
C LEU A 155 3.49 7.90 -25.04
N ARG A 156 2.84 6.73 -25.06
CA ARG A 156 3.43 5.43 -24.75
C ARG A 156 4.50 5.04 -25.75
N GLU A 157 4.30 5.26 -27.05
CA GLU A 157 5.34 5.04 -28.06
C GLU A 157 6.51 6.02 -27.88
N ARG A 158 6.23 7.28 -27.52
CA ARG A 158 7.26 8.30 -27.31
C ARG A 158 8.09 8.09 -26.03
N ILE A 159 7.49 7.54 -24.97
CA ILE A 159 8.20 7.20 -23.73
C ILE A 159 8.77 5.77 -23.73
N LYS A 160 8.39 4.93 -24.69
CA LYS A 160 8.85 3.54 -24.83
C LYS A 160 10.36 3.36 -24.71
N PRO A 161 11.23 4.17 -25.35
CA PRO A 161 12.68 4.03 -25.18
C PRO A 161 13.16 4.35 -23.75
N TYR A 162 12.38 5.11 -22.99
CA TYR A 162 12.66 5.45 -21.58
C TYR A 162 11.93 4.53 -20.60
N PHE A 163 11.23 3.50 -21.09
CA PHE A 163 10.43 2.58 -20.28
C PHE A 163 11.01 1.16 -20.29
N LEU A 164 11.73 0.81 -19.23
CA LEU A 164 12.29 -0.52 -19.04
C LEU A 164 11.28 -1.43 -18.32
N ARG A 165 10.63 -2.33 -19.07
CA ARG A 165 9.74 -3.36 -18.52
C ARG A 165 10.24 -4.74 -18.90
N ARG A 166 10.33 -5.63 -17.91
CA ARG A 166 10.58 -7.06 -18.09
C ARG A 166 9.49 -7.87 -17.41
N MET A 167 8.96 -8.90 -18.07
CA MET A 167 8.07 -9.85 -17.43
C MET A 167 8.88 -10.95 -16.74
N LYS A 168 8.37 -11.51 -15.64
CA LYS A 168 9.04 -12.64 -14.98
C LYS A 168 9.23 -13.82 -15.95
N SER A 169 8.22 -14.11 -16.78
CA SER A 169 8.27 -15.14 -17.81
C SER A 169 9.33 -14.91 -18.89
N GLU A 170 9.76 -13.67 -19.12
CA GLU A 170 10.78 -13.33 -20.12
C GLU A 170 12.20 -13.37 -19.54
N VAL A 171 12.35 -13.31 -18.21
CA VAL A 171 13.66 -13.30 -17.53
C VAL A 171 14.05 -14.70 -17.08
N PHE A 172 13.09 -15.49 -16.62
CA PHE A 172 13.28 -16.90 -16.33
C PHE A 172 12.97 -17.71 -17.59
N LEU A 173 13.80 -17.54 -18.62
CA LEU A 173 13.75 -18.37 -19.83
C LEU A 173 14.42 -19.71 -19.55
N ASP A 174 13.87 -20.75 -20.15
CA ASP A 174 14.29 -22.15 -20.04
C ASP A 174 15.68 -22.32 -20.70
N THR A 175 16.76 -21.91 -20.03
CA THR A 175 18.11 -22.03 -20.60
C THR A 175 18.68 -23.46 -20.51
N GLY A 176 17.89 -24.42 -20.01
CA GLY A 176 18.33 -25.82 -19.85
C GLY A 176 19.47 -26.01 -18.85
N SER A 177 19.85 -24.95 -18.11
CA SER A 177 20.88 -25.02 -17.10
C SER A 177 20.29 -25.50 -15.77
N ALA A 178 20.96 -26.47 -15.14
CA ALA A 178 20.45 -27.23 -13.99
C ALA A 178 20.25 -26.40 -12.70
N ASP A 179 20.65 -25.12 -12.71
CA ASP A 179 20.55 -24.19 -11.57
C ASP A 179 19.43 -23.14 -11.71
N ASP A 180 18.70 -23.11 -12.83
CA ASP A 180 17.59 -22.16 -13.01
C ASP A 180 16.41 -22.54 -12.11
N LYS A 181 16.26 -21.81 -10.99
CA LYS A 181 15.09 -21.87 -10.11
C LYS A 181 13.83 -21.53 -10.89
N LYS A 182 13.19 -22.56 -11.45
CA LYS A 182 11.88 -22.47 -12.10
C LYS A 182 10.88 -21.83 -11.15
N LEU A 183 10.37 -20.65 -11.51
CA LEU A 183 9.30 -20.03 -10.75
C LEU A 183 8.04 -20.91 -10.90
N SER A 184 7.47 -21.37 -9.79
CA SER A 184 6.26 -22.18 -9.82
C SER A 184 5.12 -21.40 -10.49
N LYS A 185 4.26 -22.13 -11.22
CA LYS A 185 3.12 -21.53 -11.91
C LYS A 185 2.19 -20.89 -10.88
N LYS A 186 1.91 -19.60 -11.06
CA LYS A 186 0.88 -18.91 -10.26
C LYS A 186 -0.50 -19.34 -10.77
N ASN A 187 -1.26 -20.03 -9.93
CA ASN A 187 -2.66 -20.34 -10.20
C ASN A 187 -3.55 -19.27 -9.53
N GLU A 188 -4.52 -18.74 -10.28
CA GLU A 188 -5.51 -17.78 -9.77
C GLU A 188 -6.88 -18.44 -9.81
N LEU A 189 -7.51 -18.58 -8.63
CA LEU A 189 -8.81 -19.21 -8.47
C LEU A 189 -9.78 -18.18 -7.88
N ILE A 190 -10.96 -18.05 -8.50
CA ILE A 190 -12.05 -17.22 -7.99
C ILE A 190 -13.10 -18.15 -7.41
N VAL A 191 -13.32 -18.04 -6.09
CA VAL A 191 -14.33 -18.84 -5.38
C VAL A 191 -15.58 -18.00 -5.18
N TRP A 192 -16.68 -18.42 -5.79
CA TRP A 192 -17.99 -17.79 -5.63
C TRP A 192 -18.67 -18.35 -4.38
N LEU A 193 -18.99 -17.47 -3.44
CA LEU A 193 -19.63 -17.84 -2.18
C LEU A 193 -21.08 -17.35 -2.16
N ARG A 194 -21.97 -18.15 -1.59
CA ARG A 194 -23.35 -17.73 -1.30
C ARG A 194 -23.40 -17.03 0.04
N LEU A 195 -24.12 -15.92 0.13
CA LEU A 195 -24.37 -15.24 1.40
C LEU A 195 -25.11 -16.17 2.36
N THR A 196 -24.81 -16.06 3.65
CA THR A 196 -25.56 -16.74 4.71
C THR A 196 -26.97 -16.16 4.80
N ALA A 197 -27.89 -16.87 5.46
CA ALA A 197 -29.26 -16.38 5.68
C ALA A 197 -29.25 -15.02 6.40
N CYS A 198 -28.41 -14.87 7.42
CA CYS A 198 -28.22 -13.61 8.15
C CYS A 198 -27.68 -12.48 7.24
N GLN A 199 -26.61 -12.74 6.47
CA GLN A 199 -26.08 -11.74 5.53
C GLN A 199 -27.13 -11.32 4.51
N ARG A 200 -27.92 -12.26 4.00
CA ARG A 200 -28.97 -11.99 3.02
C ARG A 200 -30.07 -11.10 3.60
N GLN A 201 -30.56 -11.42 4.80
CA GLN A 201 -31.57 -10.62 5.50
C GLN A 201 -31.08 -9.18 5.73
N LEU A 202 -29.86 -8.99 6.21
CA LEU A 202 -29.28 -7.67 6.40
C LEU A 202 -29.08 -6.92 5.09
N TYR A 203 -28.64 -7.62 4.04
CA TYR A 203 -28.43 -7.06 2.72
C TYR A 203 -29.76 -6.56 2.12
N GLU A 204 -30.81 -7.37 2.17
CA GLU A 204 -32.16 -7.02 1.70
C GLU A 204 -32.76 -5.89 2.55
N ALA A 205 -32.62 -5.94 3.88
CA ALA A 205 -33.08 -4.88 4.77
C ALA A 205 -32.38 -3.53 4.50
N PHE A 206 -31.07 -3.55 4.23
CA PHE A 206 -30.33 -2.33 3.88
C PHE A 206 -30.69 -1.81 2.50
N LEU A 207 -30.88 -2.68 1.50
CA LEU A 207 -31.32 -2.27 0.17
C LEU A 207 -32.66 -1.54 0.17
N ASN A 208 -33.59 -1.94 1.03
CA ASN A 208 -34.91 -1.34 1.17
C ASN A 208 -34.94 -0.13 2.13
N SER A 209 -33.78 0.35 2.58
CA SER A 209 -33.70 1.49 3.49
C SER A 209 -33.81 2.83 2.75
N ASP A 210 -34.35 3.84 3.44
CA ASP A 210 -34.43 5.20 2.91
C ASP A 210 -33.06 5.79 2.54
N LEU A 211 -31.98 5.32 3.18
CA LEU A 211 -30.59 5.70 2.87
C LEU A 211 -30.22 5.27 1.44
N VAL A 212 -30.56 4.04 1.05
CA VAL A 212 -30.30 3.57 -0.32
C VAL A 212 -31.18 4.32 -1.31
N HIS A 213 -32.47 4.50 -1.02
CA HIS A 213 -33.39 5.23 -1.88
C HIS A 213 -33.01 6.71 -2.06
N SER A 214 -32.56 7.39 -1.00
CA SER A 214 -32.06 8.77 -1.05
C SER A 214 -30.69 8.88 -1.74
N SER A 215 -29.82 7.86 -1.58
CA SER A 215 -28.53 7.81 -2.27
C SER A 215 -28.64 7.66 -3.79
N MET A 216 -29.83 7.33 -4.33
CA MET A 216 -30.07 7.29 -5.78
C MET A 216 -30.04 8.68 -6.43
N GLN A 217 -30.25 9.76 -5.65
CA GLN A 217 -30.09 11.15 -6.10
C GLN A 217 -28.71 11.73 -5.74
N GLY A 218 -27.94 11.03 -4.91
CA GLY A 218 -26.60 11.41 -4.45
C GLY A 218 -25.50 10.45 -4.90
N SER A 219 -24.43 10.34 -4.13
CA SER A 219 -23.34 9.39 -4.41
C SER A 219 -23.65 8.02 -3.78
N PRO A 220 -23.76 6.93 -4.56
CA PRO A 220 -24.06 5.60 -4.04
C PRO A 220 -22.86 4.95 -3.33
N LEU A 221 -21.70 5.61 -3.28
CA LEU A 221 -20.46 5.04 -2.75
C LEU A 221 -20.56 4.69 -1.26
N ALA A 222 -21.29 5.48 -0.48
CA ALA A 222 -21.51 5.20 0.94
C ALA A 222 -22.34 3.91 1.12
N ALA A 223 -23.45 3.79 0.40
CA ALA A 223 -24.30 2.59 0.40
C ALA A 223 -23.53 1.34 -0.06
N ILE A 224 -22.74 1.44 -1.14
CA ILE A 224 -21.88 0.35 -1.62
C ILE A 224 -20.87 -0.07 -0.55
N THR A 225 -20.34 0.87 0.22
CA THR A 225 -19.39 0.58 1.30
C THR A 225 -20.03 -0.21 2.43
N VAL A 226 -21.29 0.08 2.79
CA VAL A 226 -22.04 -0.68 3.79
C VAL A 226 -22.36 -2.09 3.27
N LEU A 227 -22.85 -2.22 2.04
CA LEU A 227 -23.14 -3.52 1.42
C LEU A 227 -21.90 -4.42 1.38
N LYS A 228 -20.73 -3.87 1.04
CA LYS A 228 -19.46 -4.62 1.07
C LYS A 228 -19.14 -5.16 2.46
N LYS A 229 -19.39 -4.38 3.52
CA LYS A 229 -19.18 -4.81 4.90
C LYS A 229 -20.12 -5.94 5.31
N ILE A 230 -21.39 -5.90 4.91
CA ILE A 230 -22.35 -6.99 5.12
C ILE A 230 -21.83 -8.28 4.46
N CYS A 231 -21.38 -8.19 3.20
CA CYS A 231 -20.81 -9.32 2.47
C CYS A 231 -19.49 -9.84 3.05
N ASP A 232 -18.71 -8.99 3.73
CA ASP A 232 -17.50 -9.41 4.44
C ASP A 232 -17.84 -10.12 5.74
N HIS A 233 -18.47 -9.42 6.68
CA HIS A 233 -18.92 -9.99 7.95
C HIS A 233 -19.91 -9.05 8.66
N PRO A 234 -21.12 -9.49 9.05
CA PRO A 234 -22.11 -8.64 9.72
C PRO A 234 -21.62 -7.90 10.97
N LEU A 235 -20.82 -8.56 11.83
CA LEU A 235 -20.22 -7.93 13.02
C LEU A 235 -19.32 -6.71 12.75
N ILE A 236 -18.84 -6.48 11.52
CA ILE A 236 -18.05 -5.28 11.17
C ILE A 236 -18.87 -3.99 11.39
N LEU A 237 -20.20 -4.11 11.38
CA LEU A 237 -21.17 -3.02 11.54
C LEU A 237 -21.53 -2.68 13.01
N THR A 238 -21.06 -3.44 14.00
CA THR A 238 -21.47 -3.25 15.42
C THR A 238 -20.83 -2.04 16.11
N LYS A 239 -21.48 -1.51 17.16
CA LYS A 239 -21.09 -0.28 17.88
C LYS A 239 -19.70 -0.34 18.55
N ARG A 240 -19.33 -1.48 19.16
CA ARG A 240 -17.95 -1.74 19.65
C ARG A 240 -16.91 -1.78 18.54
N ALA A 241 -17.32 -2.15 17.33
CA ALA A 241 -16.46 -2.04 16.17
C ALA A 241 -16.45 -0.59 15.64
N ALA A 242 -17.57 0.14 15.69
CA ALA A 242 -17.73 1.48 15.10
C ALA A 242 -16.73 2.53 15.62
N GLU A 243 -16.18 2.36 16.83
CA GLU A 243 -15.14 3.24 17.39
C GLU A 243 -13.89 3.35 16.49
N GLY A 244 -13.50 2.28 15.78
CA GLY A 244 -12.39 2.30 14.81
C GLY A 244 -12.79 2.60 13.36
N ILE A 245 -14.07 2.88 13.09
CA ILE A 245 -14.58 3.29 11.77
C ILE A 245 -14.64 4.82 11.62
N LEU A 246 -14.66 5.55 12.74
CA LEU A 246 -14.81 7.01 12.75
C LEU A 246 -13.65 7.72 12.03
N GLU A 247 -12.42 7.22 12.10
CA GLU A 247 -11.25 7.87 11.47
C GLU A 247 -11.26 7.90 9.93
N GLY A 248 -12.16 7.16 9.25
CA GLY A 248 -12.22 7.11 7.78
C GLY A 248 -13.59 7.39 7.17
N MET A 249 -14.63 7.56 7.99
CA MET A 249 -16.01 7.79 7.54
C MET A 249 -16.65 9.04 8.14
N GLU A 250 -15.94 9.76 9.02
CA GLU A 250 -16.32 11.12 9.44
C GLU A 250 -16.42 12.04 8.21
N GLY A 251 -17.66 12.32 7.81
CA GLY A 251 -17.99 13.19 6.68
C GLY A 251 -18.86 12.56 5.58
N MET A 252 -19.18 11.26 5.63
CA MET A 252 -19.97 10.59 4.56
C MET A 252 -21.30 9.99 4.97
N LEU A 253 -21.58 9.81 6.26
CA LEU A 253 -22.86 9.30 6.78
C LEU A 253 -23.40 10.28 7.82
N ASP A 254 -24.70 10.53 7.80
CA ASP A 254 -25.35 11.39 8.79
C ASP A 254 -25.63 10.64 10.11
N ASN A 255 -26.01 11.36 11.17
CA ASN A 255 -26.32 10.76 12.48
C ASN A 255 -27.51 9.79 12.44
N LYS A 256 -28.37 9.87 11.42
CA LYS A 256 -29.56 9.03 11.22
C LYS A 256 -29.17 7.67 10.63
N ASP A 257 -28.24 7.69 9.69
CA ASP A 257 -27.65 6.51 9.04
C ASP A 257 -26.94 5.62 10.06
N MET A 258 -26.24 6.24 11.02
CA MET A 258 -25.60 5.54 12.13
C MET A 258 -26.64 4.82 13.01
N GLY A 259 -27.80 5.45 13.27
CA GLY A 259 -28.87 4.87 14.06
C GLY A 259 -29.53 3.63 13.42
N MET A 260 -29.61 3.55 12.10
CA MET A 260 -30.13 2.34 11.42
C MET A 260 -29.12 1.18 11.46
N VAL A 261 -27.83 1.47 11.23
CA VAL A 261 -26.77 0.47 11.35
C VAL A 261 -26.67 -0.05 12.79
N GLU A 262 -26.86 0.83 13.78
CA GLU A 262 -26.96 0.45 15.19
C GLU A 262 -28.15 -0.46 15.48
N LYS A 263 -29.34 -0.20 14.92
CA LYS A 263 -30.50 -1.09 15.07
C LYS A 263 -30.29 -2.45 14.40
N MET A 264 -29.67 -2.50 13.22
CA MET A 264 -29.31 -3.76 12.56
C MET A 264 -28.28 -4.55 13.39
N ALA A 265 -27.33 -3.86 14.02
CA ALA A 265 -26.35 -4.46 14.92
C ALA A 265 -26.95 -4.94 16.25
N MET A 266 -27.94 -4.22 16.80
CA MET A 266 -28.66 -4.63 18.00
C MET A 266 -29.55 -5.84 17.73
N ASN A 267 -30.22 -5.91 16.59
CA ASN A 267 -30.96 -7.11 16.20
C ASN A 267 -30.05 -8.35 16.10
N LEU A 268 -28.78 -8.20 15.72
CA LEU A 268 -27.78 -9.27 15.76
C LEU A 268 -27.38 -9.67 17.19
N ALA A 269 -27.33 -8.72 18.11
CA ALA A 269 -27.01 -8.96 19.53
C ALA A 269 -28.20 -9.58 20.27
N ASP A 270 -29.44 -9.21 19.92
CA ASP A 270 -30.66 -9.77 20.50
C ASP A 270 -30.84 -11.25 20.11
N MET A 271 -30.42 -11.64 18.91
CA MET A 271 -30.31 -13.06 18.52
C MET A 271 -29.20 -13.82 19.27
N ALA A 272 -28.33 -13.11 20.00
CA ALA A 272 -27.21 -13.67 20.76
C ALA A 272 -27.43 -13.63 22.28
N HIS A 273 -28.66 -13.37 22.74
CA HIS A 273 -29.03 -13.33 24.16
C HIS A 273 -29.24 -14.70 24.83
N ASP A 274 -29.04 -15.82 24.13
CA ASP A 274 -28.77 -17.10 24.78
C ASP A 274 -27.26 -17.24 25.01
N ASP A 275 -26.86 -17.74 26.19
CA ASP A 275 -25.50 -17.90 26.75
C ASP A 275 -24.48 -18.70 25.88
N GLN A 276 -24.77 -18.89 24.60
CA GLN A 276 -23.91 -19.48 23.56
C GLN A 276 -23.25 -18.42 22.67
N ALA A 277 -22.87 -17.26 23.20
CA ALA A 277 -22.13 -16.23 22.45
C ALA A 277 -20.78 -16.71 21.85
N LEU A 278 -20.30 -17.91 22.22
CA LEU A 278 -19.16 -18.59 21.58
C LEU A 278 -19.51 -19.42 20.33
N GLN A 279 -20.78 -19.74 20.06
CA GLN A 279 -21.19 -20.51 18.88
C GLN A 279 -21.65 -19.64 17.69
N VAL A 280 -21.82 -18.32 17.90
CA VAL A 280 -22.27 -17.35 16.87
C VAL A 280 -21.12 -16.91 15.93
N GLY A 281 -19.91 -17.44 16.10
CA GLY A 281 -18.71 -16.91 15.43
C GLY A 281 -18.53 -17.27 13.95
N GLU A 282 -18.94 -18.46 13.53
CA GLU A 282 -18.65 -18.94 12.16
C GLU A 282 -19.84 -18.75 11.21
N GLU A 283 -21.06 -19.11 11.63
CA GLU A 283 -22.20 -19.29 10.71
C GLU A 283 -22.78 -18.00 10.12
N VAL A 284 -22.29 -16.84 10.56
CA VAL A 284 -22.85 -15.54 10.18
C VAL A 284 -22.17 -14.98 8.94
N SER A 285 -20.92 -15.35 8.61
CA SER A 285 -20.20 -14.88 7.43
C SER A 285 -19.77 -16.01 6.51
N CYS A 286 -20.26 -16.03 5.27
CA CYS A 286 -19.89 -17.04 4.30
C CYS A 286 -18.38 -17.07 3.99
N LYS A 287 -17.72 -15.91 4.03
CA LYS A 287 -16.27 -15.80 3.81
C LYS A 287 -15.49 -16.39 4.96
N LEU A 288 -15.92 -16.13 6.20
CA LEU A 288 -15.24 -16.66 7.38
C LEU A 288 -15.36 -18.18 7.45
N ILE A 289 -16.56 -18.73 7.22
CA ILE A 289 -16.81 -20.18 7.13
C ILE A 289 -15.86 -20.82 6.11
N PHE A 290 -15.81 -20.25 4.90
CA PHE A 290 -14.97 -20.77 3.83
C PHE A 290 -13.48 -20.68 4.17
N ILE A 291 -13.02 -19.52 4.66
CA ILE A 291 -11.62 -19.29 5.02
C ILE A 291 -11.20 -20.26 6.13
N MET A 292 -12.00 -20.45 7.18
CA MET A 292 -11.66 -21.36 8.27
C MET A 292 -11.59 -22.82 7.81
N SER A 293 -12.53 -23.25 6.97
CA SER A 293 -12.49 -24.59 6.38
C SER A 293 -11.26 -24.80 5.50
N LEU A 294 -10.90 -23.80 4.68
CA LEU A 294 -9.74 -23.86 3.81
C LEU A 294 -8.42 -23.81 4.59
N LEU A 295 -8.32 -22.93 5.60
CA LEU A 295 -7.15 -22.81 6.45
C LEU A 295 -6.85 -24.11 7.19
N ARG A 296 -7.87 -24.80 7.70
CA ARG A 296 -7.69 -26.09 8.37
C ARG A 296 -6.95 -27.08 7.49
N LYS A 297 -7.43 -27.28 6.26
CA LYS A 297 -6.81 -28.22 5.29
C LYS A 297 -5.40 -27.78 4.89
N LEU A 298 -5.23 -26.50 4.56
CA LEU A 298 -3.93 -25.98 4.12
C LEU A 298 -2.87 -26.06 5.22
N LEU A 299 -3.25 -25.81 6.48
CA LEU A 299 -2.33 -25.90 7.62
C LEU A 299 -1.99 -27.35 7.96
N GLU A 300 -2.95 -28.29 7.88
CA GLU A 300 -2.70 -29.73 8.00
C GLU A 300 -1.71 -30.24 6.93
N GLU A 301 -1.79 -29.71 5.72
CA GLU A 301 -0.86 -29.98 4.62
C GLU A 301 0.49 -29.24 4.74
N GLY A 302 0.67 -28.41 5.77
CA GLY A 302 1.91 -27.67 6.02
C GLY A 302 2.11 -26.44 5.13
N HIS A 303 1.05 -25.91 4.51
CA HIS A 303 1.13 -24.71 3.68
C HIS A 303 1.13 -23.42 4.51
N HIS A 304 1.90 -22.42 4.04
CA HIS A 304 1.89 -21.06 4.58
C HIS A 304 0.90 -20.19 3.82
N VAL A 305 -0.07 -19.60 4.55
CA VAL A 305 -1.15 -18.80 3.96
C VAL A 305 -0.99 -17.33 4.30
N LEU A 306 -1.12 -16.47 3.28
CA LEU A 306 -1.18 -15.01 3.44
C LEU A 306 -2.60 -14.54 3.14
N ILE A 307 -3.24 -13.88 4.11
CA ILE A 307 -4.60 -13.33 3.97
C ILE A 307 -4.52 -11.81 3.87
N PHE A 308 -5.18 -11.26 2.86
CA PHE A 308 -5.31 -9.81 2.67
C PHE A 308 -6.77 -9.39 2.84
N SER A 309 -7.00 -8.28 3.53
CA SER A 309 -8.31 -7.66 3.68
C SER A 309 -8.19 -6.15 3.56
N GLN A 310 -9.23 -5.50 3.04
CA GLN A 310 -9.31 -4.04 3.00
C GLN A 310 -9.56 -3.43 4.38
N THR A 311 -10.13 -4.19 5.33
CA THR A 311 -10.45 -3.70 6.67
C THR A 311 -9.66 -4.45 7.73
N ARG A 312 -9.05 -3.71 8.67
CA ARG A 312 -8.36 -4.26 9.85
C ARG A 312 -9.30 -5.07 10.74
N LYS A 313 -10.56 -4.66 10.82
CA LYS A 313 -11.60 -5.38 11.59
C LYS A 313 -11.82 -6.81 11.11
N MET A 314 -11.88 -7.01 9.79
CA MET A 314 -11.99 -8.37 9.25
C MET A 314 -10.76 -9.19 9.60
N LEU A 315 -9.56 -8.60 9.58
CA LEU A 315 -8.34 -9.28 10.04
C LEU A 315 -8.43 -9.64 11.53
N ASN A 316 -8.95 -8.76 12.38
CA ASN A 316 -9.16 -9.05 13.80
C ASN A 316 -10.16 -10.20 14.02
N LEU A 317 -11.27 -10.23 13.26
CA LEU A 317 -12.24 -11.33 13.33
C LEU A 317 -11.62 -12.66 12.91
N ILE A 318 -10.89 -12.66 11.79
CA ILE A 318 -10.15 -13.84 11.33
C ILE A 318 -9.12 -14.26 12.39
N GLN A 319 -8.44 -13.32 13.03
CA GLN A 319 -7.48 -13.60 14.10
C GLN A 319 -8.14 -14.26 15.31
N VAL A 320 -9.24 -13.71 15.82
CA VAL A 320 -9.95 -14.29 16.97
C VAL A 320 -10.37 -15.73 16.68
N CYS A 321 -11.05 -15.96 15.55
CA CYS A 321 -11.49 -17.31 15.17
C CYS A 321 -10.31 -18.25 14.89
N SER A 322 -9.23 -17.76 14.29
CA SER A 322 -8.05 -18.56 14.00
C SER A 322 -7.25 -18.91 15.26
N CYS A 323 -7.15 -18.02 16.25
CA CYS A 323 -6.48 -18.29 17.52
C CYS A 323 -7.24 -19.31 18.38
N LEU A 324 -8.56 -19.37 18.26
CA LEU A 324 -9.38 -20.41 18.90
C LEU A 324 -9.15 -21.79 18.28
N LEU A 325 -8.73 -21.85 17.01
CA LEU A 325 -8.62 -23.10 16.24
C LEU A 325 -7.17 -23.54 15.97
N PHE A 326 -6.21 -22.61 15.96
CA PHE A 326 -4.84 -22.85 15.52
C PHE A 326 -3.84 -22.10 16.41
N SER A 327 -2.85 -22.83 16.93
CA SER A 327 -1.83 -22.30 17.86
C SER A 327 -0.74 -21.43 17.18
N ALA A 328 -0.70 -21.35 15.84
CA ALA A 328 0.46 -20.88 15.08
C ALA A 328 0.18 -19.75 14.05
N CYS A 329 -0.79 -18.87 14.32
CA CYS A 329 -1.05 -17.74 13.43
C CYS A 329 -0.34 -16.47 13.89
N ARG A 330 0.55 -15.93 13.06
CA ARG A 330 1.26 -14.67 13.29
C ARG A 330 0.68 -13.60 12.38
N PHE A 331 0.01 -12.61 12.97
CA PHE A 331 -0.61 -11.52 12.24
C PHE A 331 0.38 -10.36 12.09
N PHE A 332 0.57 -9.89 10.85
CA PHE A 332 1.25 -8.63 10.55
C PHE A 332 0.16 -7.61 10.19
N LEU A 333 -0.14 -6.70 11.11
CA LEU A 333 -1.14 -5.63 10.95
C LEU A 333 -0.55 -4.38 10.25
#